data_AF-A0A811M3R6-F1
#
_entry.id   AF-A0A811M3R6-F1
#
_cell.length_a   1.000
_cell.length_b   1.000
_cell.length_c   1.000
_cell.angle_alpha   90.00
_cell.angle_beta   90.00
_cell.angle_gamma   90.00
#
_symmetry.space_group_name_H-M   'P 1'
#
loop_
_entity.id
_entity.type
_entity.pdbx_description
1 polymer ?
#
loop_
_entity_poly.entity_id
_entity_poly.type
_entity_poly.pdbx_seq_one_letter_code
_entity_poly.pdbx_strand_id
1 'polypeptide(L)'
;MEVTEIPPTNCQQIVDEIDNDLRFIATSNILKLYLAGGLLGVEFKLFLVKNEEFRHYLVYELALGTKLSIRHECNTKDQNFVKTSTFALLSHLQATFEKFDGFTSVCTRDDIREAADEYFNSINSHPFFATDLPNWVFYFDDNQVEKLMKTSLELPEGYEFSKLRPEDAVEVVNDTLYTTKSDEKFIE
;
A
#
# COMPACT_ATOMS: atom_id res chain seq x y z
N MET A 1 21.12 2.10 -8.95
CA MET A 1 20.22 1.31 -9.81
C MET A 1 19.26 2.26 -10.49
N GLU A 2 18.83 1.99 -11.70
CA GLU A 2 17.85 2.82 -12.40
C GLU A 2 16.46 2.59 -11.82
N VAL A 3 15.73 3.67 -11.55
CA VAL A 3 14.33 3.66 -11.13
C VAL A 3 13.48 4.04 -12.33
N THR A 4 12.48 3.23 -12.65
CA THR A 4 11.52 3.49 -13.73
C THR A 4 10.15 3.77 -13.14
N GLU A 5 9.57 4.92 -13.43
CA GLU A 5 8.14 5.16 -13.21
C GLU A 5 7.34 4.46 -14.31
N ILE A 6 6.40 3.61 -13.91
CA ILE A 6 5.55 2.87 -14.84
C ILE A 6 4.37 3.77 -15.22
N PRO A 7 4.21 4.11 -16.52
CA PRO A 7 3.10 4.95 -16.94
C PRO A 7 1.76 4.20 -16.78
N PRO A 8 0.64 4.92 -16.53
CA PRO A 8 -0.68 4.31 -16.38
C PRO A 8 -1.08 3.36 -17.52
N THR A 9 -0.63 3.64 -18.75
CA THR A 9 -0.89 2.82 -19.94
C THR A 9 -0.30 1.41 -19.86
N ASN A 10 0.69 1.19 -18.98
CA ASN A 10 1.39 -0.07 -18.85
C ASN A 10 0.97 -0.85 -17.59
N CYS A 11 0.12 -0.28 -16.73
CA CYS A 11 -0.29 -0.91 -15.48
C CYS A 11 -1.00 -2.27 -15.69
N GLN A 12 -1.82 -2.42 -16.74
CA GLN A 12 -2.47 -3.70 -17.03
C GLN A 12 -1.45 -4.79 -17.36
N GLN A 13 -0.43 -4.48 -18.16
CA GLN A 13 0.64 -5.42 -18.47
C GLN A 13 1.38 -5.85 -17.19
N ILE A 14 1.64 -4.91 -16.27
CA ILE A 14 2.29 -5.24 -15.00
C ILE A 14 1.42 -6.20 -14.17
N VAL A 15 0.10 -5.97 -14.10
CA VAL A 15 -0.82 -6.91 -13.43
C VAL A 15 -0.68 -8.29 -14.05
N ASP A 16 -0.80 -8.41 -15.37
CA ASP A 16 -0.71 -9.70 -16.07
C ASP A 16 0.62 -10.44 -15.80
N GLU A 17 1.72 -9.68 -15.59
CA GLU A 17 3.04 -10.22 -15.26
C GLU A 17 3.15 -10.72 -13.81
N ILE A 18 2.52 -10.05 -12.85
CA ILE A 18 2.77 -10.29 -11.40
C ILE A 18 1.61 -10.97 -10.68
N ASP A 19 0.44 -11.11 -11.30
CA ASP A 19 -0.78 -11.53 -10.60
C ASP A 19 -0.71 -12.92 -9.96
N ASN A 20 0.09 -13.80 -10.56
CA ASN A 20 0.29 -15.17 -10.07
C ASN A 20 1.48 -15.29 -9.10
N ASP A 21 2.18 -14.19 -8.82
CA ASP A 21 3.29 -14.15 -7.88
C ASP A 21 2.82 -13.60 -6.53
N LEU A 22 2.63 -14.50 -5.56
CA LEU A 22 2.20 -14.14 -4.20
C LEU A 22 3.11 -13.12 -3.50
N ARG A 23 4.36 -12.95 -3.96
CA ARG A 23 5.29 -11.93 -3.43
C ARG A 23 4.90 -10.51 -3.85
N PHE A 24 4.03 -10.35 -4.85
CA PHE A 24 3.54 -9.08 -5.37
C PHE A 24 2.02 -8.92 -5.22
N ILE A 25 1.38 -9.71 -4.37
CA ILE A 25 -0.08 -9.77 -4.28
C ILE A 25 -0.69 -8.42 -3.91
N ALA A 26 -0.05 -7.63 -3.04
CA ALA A 26 -0.58 -6.34 -2.65
C ALA A 26 -0.47 -5.33 -3.81
N THR A 27 0.68 -5.30 -4.49
CA THR A 27 0.89 -4.45 -5.68
C THR A 27 -0.08 -4.83 -6.80
N SER A 28 -0.28 -6.12 -7.07
CA SER A 28 -1.27 -6.59 -8.06
C SER A 28 -2.67 -6.10 -7.72
N ASN A 29 -3.12 -6.29 -6.48
CA ASN A 29 -4.45 -5.90 -6.05
C ASN A 29 -4.67 -4.38 -6.09
N ILE A 30 -3.68 -3.58 -5.68
CA ILE A 30 -3.76 -2.11 -5.77
C ILE A 30 -3.83 -1.67 -7.23
N LEU A 31 -3.03 -2.28 -8.13
CA LEU A 31 -3.09 -1.96 -9.55
C LEU A 31 -4.45 -2.33 -10.16
N LYS A 32 -5.03 -3.48 -9.79
CA LYS A 32 -6.40 -3.85 -10.20
C LYS A 32 -7.43 -2.84 -9.72
N LEU A 33 -7.33 -2.39 -8.47
CA LEU A 33 -8.20 -1.34 -7.92
C LEU A 33 -8.03 -0.01 -8.66
N TYR A 34 -6.80 0.40 -8.94
CA TYR A 34 -6.48 1.61 -9.72
C TYR A 34 -7.10 1.54 -11.13
N LEU A 35 -6.89 0.45 -11.85
CA LEU A 35 -7.41 0.22 -13.22
C LEU A 35 -8.94 0.15 -13.26
N ALA A 36 -9.57 -0.35 -12.19
CA ALA A 36 -11.03 -0.34 -12.04
C ALA A 36 -11.61 1.04 -11.69
N GLY A 37 -10.77 2.07 -11.51
CA GLY A 37 -11.19 3.41 -11.07
C GLY A 37 -11.55 3.48 -9.59
N GLY A 38 -11.11 2.51 -8.78
CA GLY A 38 -11.37 2.47 -7.33
C GLY A 38 -10.59 3.50 -6.51
N LEU A 39 -9.59 4.15 -7.10
CA LEU A 39 -8.71 5.14 -6.44
C LEU A 39 -9.01 6.59 -6.88
N LEU A 40 -10.28 6.93 -7.11
CA LEU A 40 -10.68 8.30 -7.44
C LEU A 40 -10.24 9.28 -6.34
N GLY A 41 -9.57 10.37 -6.73
CA GLY A 41 -9.06 11.37 -5.79
C GLY A 41 -7.75 10.97 -5.08
N VAL A 42 -7.11 9.88 -5.51
CA VAL A 42 -5.78 9.46 -5.05
C VAL A 42 -4.78 9.68 -6.19
N GLU A 43 -3.69 10.38 -5.92
CA GLU A 43 -2.54 10.37 -6.81
C GLU A 43 -1.81 9.03 -6.64
N PHE A 44 -1.81 8.24 -7.72
CA PHE A 44 -1.19 6.92 -7.76
C PHE A 44 0.04 6.94 -8.68
N LYS A 45 1.17 6.40 -8.20
CA LYS A 45 2.35 6.13 -9.03
C LYS A 45 2.90 4.75 -8.70
N LEU A 46 3.48 4.10 -9.71
CA LEU A 46 4.18 2.83 -9.57
C LEU A 46 5.62 2.99 -10.04
N PHE A 47 6.57 2.65 -9.18
CA PHE A 47 7.99 2.66 -9.49
C PHE A 47 8.54 1.24 -9.50
N LEU A 48 9.53 1.01 -10.36
CA LEU A 48 10.17 -0.28 -10.54
C LEU A 48 11.70 -0.12 -10.57
N VAL A 49 12.37 -0.98 -9.82
CA VAL A 49 13.79 -1.31 -10.01
C VAL A 49 13.88 -2.77 -10.40
N LYS A 50 14.57 -3.10 -11.50
CA LYS A 50 14.74 -4.48 -11.95
C LYS A 50 16.12 -4.77 -12.52
N ASN A 51 16.46 -6.06 -12.54
CA ASN A 51 17.48 -6.64 -13.42
C ASN A 51 16.83 -7.83 -14.18
N GLU A 52 17.64 -8.73 -14.76
CA GLU A 52 17.13 -9.89 -15.52
C GLU A 52 16.26 -10.83 -14.68
N GLU A 53 16.51 -10.93 -13.36
CA GLU A 53 15.87 -11.90 -12.47
C GLU A 53 14.94 -11.26 -11.43
N PHE A 54 15.35 -10.11 -10.91
CA PHE A 54 14.77 -9.49 -9.73
C PHE A 54 14.01 -8.22 -10.07
N ARG A 55 12.91 -8.02 -9.35
CA ARG A 55 12.00 -6.89 -9.47
C ARG A 55 11.68 -6.39 -8.05
N HIS A 56 11.73 -5.09 -7.87
CA HIS A 56 11.28 -4.39 -6.67
C HIS A 56 10.32 -3.28 -7.10
N TYR A 57 9.06 -3.40 -6.70
CA TYR A 57 8.03 -2.39 -6.92
C TYR A 57 7.87 -1.51 -5.69
N LEU A 58 7.69 -0.22 -5.92
CA LEU A 58 7.20 0.74 -4.94
C LEU A 58 5.89 1.34 -5.44
N VAL A 59 4.83 1.15 -4.67
CA VAL A 59 3.54 1.80 -4.89
C VAL A 59 3.50 3.09 -4.09
N TYR A 60 3.11 4.18 -4.73
CA TYR A 60 2.89 5.50 -4.15
C TYR A 60 1.41 5.82 -4.21
N GLU A 61 0.82 6.18 -3.08
CA GLU A 61 -0.58 6.53 -2.93
C GLU A 61 -0.69 7.80 -2.08
N LEU A 62 -1.19 8.89 -2.68
CA LEU A 62 -1.48 10.14 -1.97
C LEU A 62 -2.96 10.47 -2.12
N ALA A 63 -3.76 10.12 -1.11
CA ALA A 63 -5.16 10.49 -1.07
C ALA A 63 -5.34 11.93 -0.55
N LEU A 64 -6.40 12.59 -1.01
CA LEU A 64 -6.77 13.92 -0.56
C LEU A 64 -6.95 13.96 0.98
N GLY A 65 -6.19 14.84 1.64
CA GLY A 65 -6.28 15.04 3.09
C GLY A 65 -5.62 13.96 3.94
N THR A 66 -4.89 13.01 3.35
CA THR A 66 -4.16 11.97 4.09
C THR A 66 -2.65 12.15 4.00
N LYS A 67 -1.92 11.38 4.81
CA LYS A 67 -0.46 11.22 4.65
C LYS A 67 -0.17 10.44 3.36
N LEU A 68 1.00 10.70 2.78
CA LEU A 68 1.55 9.86 1.72
C LEU A 68 1.69 8.41 2.24
N SER A 69 1.21 7.44 1.48
CA SER A 69 1.42 6.02 1.71
C SER A 69 2.36 5.46 0.64
N ILE A 70 3.41 4.75 1.07
CA ILE A 70 4.28 3.99 0.17
C ILE A 70 4.28 2.52 0.57
N ARG A 71 4.31 1.63 -0.42
CA ARG A 71 4.38 0.17 -0.21
C ARG A 71 5.48 -0.44 -1.06
N HIS A 72 6.23 -1.36 -0.45
CA HIS A 72 7.35 -2.05 -1.09
C HIS A 72 7.07 -3.55 -1.24
N GLU A 73 7.29 -4.10 -2.43
CA GLU A 73 7.29 -5.55 -2.65
C GLU A 73 8.44 -5.95 -3.59
N CYS A 74 9.09 -7.07 -3.28
CA CYS A 74 10.24 -7.57 -4.02
C CYS A 74 10.16 -9.09 -4.19
N ASN A 75 10.56 -9.62 -5.35
CA ASN A 75 10.53 -11.06 -5.64
C ASN A 75 11.72 -11.86 -5.10
N THR A 76 12.77 -11.22 -4.58
CA THR A 76 14.00 -11.90 -4.14
C THR A 76 14.29 -11.67 -2.67
N LYS A 77 15.06 -12.59 -2.06
CA LYS A 77 15.67 -12.45 -0.72
C LYS A 77 17.17 -12.12 -0.80
N ASP A 78 17.68 -11.84 -2.00
CA ASP A 78 19.05 -11.37 -2.18
C ASP A 78 19.23 -10.02 -1.46
N GLN A 79 19.98 -10.04 -0.36
CA GLN A 79 20.11 -8.87 0.52
C GLN A 79 20.73 -7.66 -0.19
N ASN A 80 21.67 -7.91 -1.12
CA ASN A 80 22.34 -6.83 -1.84
C ASN A 80 21.36 -6.15 -2.79
N PHE A 81 20.59 -6.91 -3.57
CA PHE A 81 19.54 -6.37 -4.43
C PHE A 81 18.47 -5.67 -3.61
N VAL A 82 17.94 -6.29 -2.54
CA VAL A 82 16.91 -5.69 -1.67
C VAL A 82 17.36 -4.35 -1.13
N LYS A 83 18.56 -4.27 -0.54
CA LYS A 83 19.10 -3.02 0.01
C LYS A 83 19.29 -1.96 -1.06
N THR A 84 20.01 -2.29 -2.13
CA THR A 84 20.34 -1.30 -3.18
C THR A 84 19.12 -0.80 -3.95
N SER A 85 18.13 -1.67 -4.21
CA SER A 85 16.87 -1.28 -4.85
C SER A 85 15.97 -0.45 -3.92
N THR A 86 15.89 -0.79 -2.62
CA THR A 86 15.16 0.02 -1.62
C THR A 86 15.73 1.43 -1.56
N PHE A 87 17.05 1.56 -1.43
CA PHE A 87 17.72 2.86 -1.40
C PHE A 87 17.47 3.65 -2.69
N ALA A 88 17.52 3.01 -3.86
CA ALA A 88 17.27 3.68 -5.13
C ALA A 88 15.83 4.22 -5.21
N LEU A 89 14.83 3.40 -4.86
CA LEU A 89 13.42 3.78 -4.86
C LEU A 89 13.13 4.92 -3.89
N LEU A 90 13.67 4.87 -2.66
CA LEU A 90 13.47 5.91 -1.66
C LEU A 90 14.21 7.20 -2.01
N SER A 91 15.45 7.11 -2.51
CA SER A 91 16.21 8.28 -2.98
C SER A 91 15.50 9.00 -4.12
N HIS A 92 14.84 8.26 -5.02
CA HIS A 92 14.05 8.85 -6.09
C HIS A 92 12.88 9.69 -5.56
N LEU A 93 12.33 9.33 -4.40
CA LEU A 93 11.24 10.03 -3.72
C LEU A 93 11.71 11.07 -2.70
N GLN A 94 13.01 11.32 -2.54
CA GLN A 94 13.51 12.22 -1.49
C GLN A 94 12.88 13.63 -1.55
N ALA A 95 12.83 14.23 -2.73
CA ALA A 95 12.23 15.55 -2.92
C ALA A 95 10.72 15.58 -2.63
N THR A 96 10.07 14.41 -2.62
CA THR A 96 8.69 14.26 -2.18
C THR A 96 8.63 14.26 -0.66
N PHE A 97 9.47 13.48 0.02
CA PHE A 97 9.47 13.38 1.48
C PHE A 97 9.68 14.72 2.18
N GLU A 98 10.50 15.61 1.60
CA GLU A 98 10.73 16.97 2.11
C GLU A 98 9.47 17.87 2.11
N LYS A 99 8.42 17.49 1.38
CA LYS A 99 7.16 18.24 1.26
C LYS A 99 6.07 17.77 2.22
N PHE A 100 6.28 16.67 2.95
CA PHE A 100 5.26 16.09 3.82
C PHE A 100 5.78 16.04 5.26
N ASP A 101 4.94 16.47 6.22
CA ASP A 101 5.22 16.38 7.66
C ASP A 101 5.22 14.93 8.20
N GLY A 102 4.83 13.97 7.35
CA GLY A 102 4.92 12.55 7.63
C GLY A 102 4.33 11.72 6.50
N PHE A 103 4.83 10.49 6.40
CA PHE A 103 4.32 9.47 5.48
C PHE A 103 4.28 8.12 6.19
N THR A 104 3.47 7.23 5.64
CA THR A 104 3.34 5.84 6.08
C THR A 104 4.11 4.97 5.11
N SER A 105 5.07 4.20 5.60
CA SER A 105 5.69 3.13 4.82
C SER A 105 5.15 1.78 5.26
N VAL A 106 4.60 1.03 4.31
CA VAL A 106 4.04 -0.30 4.53
C VAL A 106 4.93 -1.34 3.87
N CYS A 107 5.53 -2.21 4.67
CA CYS A 107 6.31 -3.32 4.17
C CYS A 107 5.98 -4.60 4.95
N THR A 108 5.76 -5.72 4.28
CA THR A 108 5.47 -7.01 4.95
C THR A 108 6.71 -7.84 5.22
N ARG A 109 7.90 -7.35 4.86
CA ARG A 109 9.18 -8.07 4.96
C ARG A 109 10.22 -7.30 5.76
N ASP A 110 10.85 -7.99 6.71
CA ASP A 110 11.86 -7.40 7.61
C ASP A 110 13.09 -6.86 6.89
N ASP A 111 13.56 -7.51 5.83
CA ASP A 111 14.79 -7.11 5.12
C ASP A 111 14.64 -5.81 4.32
N ILE A 112 13.46 -5.57 3.76
CA ILE A 112 13.13 -4.28 3.12
C ILE A 112 12.95 -3.21 4.20
N ARG A 113 12.33 -3.54 5.34
CA ARG A 113 12.18 -2.61 6.49
C ARG A 113 13.55 -2.15 6.99
N GLU A 114 14.46 -3.08 7.27
CA GLU A 114 15.82 -2.76 7.72
C GLU A 114 16.55 -1.85 6.73
N ALA A 115 16.42 -2.10 5.43
CA ALA A 115 17.01 -1.24 4.40
C ALA A 115 16.34 0.15 4.34
N ALA A 116 15.03 0.23 4.51
CA ALA A 116 14.31 1.50 4.58
C ALA A 116 14.71 2.30 5.83
N ASP A 117 14.76 1.65 6.99
CA ASP A 117 15.23 2.23 8.26
C ASP A 117 16.64 2.82 8.11
N GLU A 118 17.57 2.06 7.51
CA GLU A 118 18.93 2.53 7.25
C GLU A 118 18.93 3.76 6.33
N TYR A 119 18.13 3.75 5.25
CA TYR A 119 18.00 4.90 4.35
C TYR A 119 17.51 6.14 5.10
N PHE A 120 16.40 6.04 5.84
CA PHE A 120 15.83 7.21 6.51
C PHE A 120 16.70 7.74 7.64
N ASN A 121 17.36 6.85 8.39
CA ASN A 121 18.39 7.25 9.36
C ASN A 121 19.54 8.01 8.69
N SER A 122 19.97 7.60 7.48
CA SER A 122 21.06 8.27 6.76
C SER A 122 20.73 9.70 6.31
N ILE A 123 19.44 10.02 6.14
CA ILE A 123 18.96 11.36 5.78
C ILE A 123 18.33 12.12 6.96
N ASN A 124 18.50 11.61 8.19
CA ASN A 124 17.94 12.17 9.42
C ASN A 124 16.41 12.38 9.36
N SER A 125 15.71 11.38 8.83
CA SER A 125 14.24 11.32 8.73
C SER A 125 13.70 10.13 9.53
N HIS A 126 12.49 10.27 10.07
CA HIS A 126 11.85 9.25 10.93
C HIS A 126 10.42 8.97 10.47
N PRO A 127 10.22 8.18 9.40
CA PRO A 127 8.86 7.82 9.01
C PRO A 127 8.18 6.91 10.02
N PHE A 128 6.86 6.97 10.01
CA PHE A 128 6.05 5.97 10.69
C PHE A 128 5.96 4.72 9.81
N PHE A 129 6.50 3.61 10.30
CA PHE A 129 6.39 2.30 9.66
C PHE A 129 5.21 1.54 10.26
N ALA A 130 4.20 1.21 9.45
CA ALA A 130 2.95 0.61 9.93
C ALA A 130 3.03 -0.90 10.26
N THR A 131 4.23 -1.48 10.31
CA THR A 131 4.44 -2.92 10.56
C THR A 131 4.18 -3.35 12.00
N ASP A 132 4.10 -2.38 12.92
CA ASP A 132 3.82 -2.64 14.34
C ASP A 132 2.35 -3.01 14.59
N LEU A 133 1.50 -2.91 13.55
CA LEU A 133 0.13 -3.42 13.57
C LEU A 133 0.07 -4.77 12.82
N PRO A 134 -0.11 -5.90 13.52
CA PRO A 134 -0.24 -7.20 12.85
C PRO A 134 -1.47 -7.21 11.95
N ASN A 135 -1.24 -7.21 10.64
CA ASN A 135 -2.30 -7.27 9.62
C ASN A 135 -2.46 -8.71 9.13
N TRP A 136 -3.70 -9.22 9.21
CA TRP A 136 -4.06 -10.52 8.65
C TRP A 136 -4.58 -10.32 7.23
N VAL A 137 -3.90 -10.93 6.25
CA VAL A 137 -4.38 -10.94 4.86
C VAL A 137 -5.20 -12.22 4.66
N PHE A 138 -6.50 -12.05 4.45
CA PHE A 138 -7.39 -13.15 4.08
C PHE A 138 -7.55 -13.20 2.57
N TYR A 139 -7.12 -14.29 1.95
CA TYR A 139 -7.30 -14.54 0.52
C TYR A 139 -8.48 -15.49 0.31
N PHE A 140 -9.35 -15.14 -0.63
CA PHE A 140 -10.38 -16.03 -1.16
C PHE A 140 -10.05 -16.37 -2.61
N ASP A 141 -10.01 -17.66 -2.92
CA ASP A 141 -9.92 -18.12 -4.31
C ASP A 141 -11.24 -17.90 -5.06
N ASP A 142 -11.21 -18.01 -6.40
CA ASP A 142 -12.38 -17.77 -7.25
C ASP A 142 -13.58 -18.65 -6.88
N ASN A 143 -13.35 -19.91 -6.48
CA ASN A 143 -14.44 -20.81 -6.07
C ASN A 143 -15.05 -20.35 -4.75
N GLN A 144 -14.24 -19.87 -3.82
CA GLN A 144 -14.69 -19.31 -2.54
C GLN A 144 -15.45 -18.01 -2.75
N VAL A 145 -14.98 -17.13 -3.63
CA VAL A 145 -15.69 -15.90 -4.02
C VAL A 145 -17.02 -16.26 -4.67
N GLU A 146 -17.05 -17.17 -5.64
CA GLU A 146 -18.27 -17.58 -6.33
C GLU A 146 -19.29 -18.16 -5.33
N LYS A 147 -18.84 -19.00 -4.39
CA LYS A 147 -19.69 -19.53 -3.32
C LYS A 147 -20.24 -18.42 -2.42
N LEU A 148 -19.40 -17.46 -2.02
CA LEU A 148 -19.80 -16.34 -1.17
C LEU A 148 -20.84 -15.46 -1.88
N MET A 149 -20.60 -15.11 -3.14
CA MET A 149 -21.51 -14.29 -3.96
C MET A 149 -22.87 -14.96 -4.20
N LYS A 150 -22.96 -16.29 -4.09
CA LYS A 150 -24.20 -17.07 -4.16
C LYS A 150 -24.90 -17.25 -2.80
N THR A 151 -24.28 -16.82 -1.70
CA THR A 151 -24.84 -16.95 -0.36
C THR A 151 -25.76 -15.75 -0.07
N SER A 152 -27.02 -16.01 0.29
CA SER A 152 -27.95 -14.97 0.74
C SER A 152 -27.73 -14.69 2.22
N LEU A 153 -27.49 -13.43 2.58
CA LEU A 153 -27.47 -12.96 3.96
C LEU A 153 -28.88 -12.52 4.36
N GLU A 154 -29.46 -13.20 5.35
CA GLU A 154 -30.71 -12.75 5.97
C GLU A 154 -30.39 -11.71 7.04
N LEU A 155 -31.04 -10.55 6.94
CA LEU A 155 -30.92 -9.51 7.96
C LEU A 155 -31.93 -9.76 9.08
N PRO A 156 -31.57 -9.43 10.34
CA PRO A 156 -32.54 -9.36 11.42
C PRO A 156 -33.67 -8.37 11.11
N GLU A 157 -34.85 -8.59 11.70
CA GLU A 157 -35.99 -7.69 11.56
C GLU A 157 -35.60 -6.26 11.96
N GLY A 158 -35.93 -5.28 11.10
CA GLY A 158 -35.64 -3.86 11.31
C GLY A 158 -34.29 -3.37 10.76
N TYR A 159 -33.47 -4.25 10.15
CA TYR A 159 -32.22 -3.87 9.50
C TYR A 159 -32.35 -3.86 7.98
N GLU A 160 -31.62 -2.96 7.31
CA GLU A 160 -31.50 -2.93 5.85
C GLU A 160 -30.03 -2.83 5.41
N PHE A 161 -29.71 -3.44 4.28
CA PHE A 161 -28.47 -3.16 3.58
C PHE A 161 -28.66 -1.88 2.77
N SER A 162 -27.96 -0.81 3.15
CA SER A 162 -27.91 0.42 2.37
C SER A 162 -26.50 0.62 1.82
N LYS A 163 -26.42 1.16 0.60
CA LYS A 163 -25.13 1.67 0.09
C LYS A 163 -24.81 2.94 0.86
N LEU A 164 -23.59 3.05 1.38
CA LEU A 164 -23.12 4.28 1.99
C LEU A 164 -23.26 5.42 0.99
N ARG A 165 -23.97 6.48 1.38
CA ARG A 165 -24.08 7.69 0.57
C ARG A 165 -22.78 8.49 0.72
N PRO A 166 -22.36 9.26 -0.30
CA PRO A 166 -21.13 10.05 -0.22
C PRO A 166 -21.06 10.95 1.01
N GLU A 167 -22.18 11.55 1.43
CA GLU A 167 -22.28 12.38 2.62
C GLU A 167 -22.05 11.62 3.93
N ASP A 168 -22.54 10.38 4.04
CA ASP A 168 -22.35 9.53 5.21
C ASP A 168 -20.92 8.96 5.26
N ALA A 169 -20.28 8.79 4.09
CA ALA A 169 -18.91 8.28 4.00
C ALA A 169 -17.88 9.26 4.58
N VAL A 170 -18.12 10.57 4.43
CA VAL A 170 -17.25 11.62 4.98
C VAL A 170 -17.29 11.62 6.51
N GLU A 171 -18.46 11.39 7.11
CA GLU A 171 -18.63 11.36 8.57
C GLU A 171 -17.90 10.14 9.18
N VAL A 172 -18.07 8.96 8.58
CA VAL A 172 -17.39 7.71 9.03
C VAL A 172 -15.87 7.79 8.89
N VAL A 173 -15.37 8.40 7.80
CA VAL A 173 -13.92 8.56 7.55
C VAL A 173 -13.29 9.58 8.51
N ASN A 174 -13.99 10.66 8.86
CA ASN A 174 -13.51 11.61 9.85
C ASN A 174 -13.41 11.00 11.24
N ASP A 175 -14.40 10.20 11.67
CA ASP A 175 -14.33 9.52 12.97
C ASP A 175 -13.18 8.51 13.06
N THR A 176 -12.78 7.88 11.94
CA THR A 176 -11.60 7.00 11.90
C THR A 176 -10.27 7.76 11.81
N LEU A 177 -10.23 8.96 11.22
CA LEU A 177 -9.00 9.77 11.13
C LEU A 177 -8.68 10.51 12.44
N TYR A 178 -9.66 10.76 13.32
CA TYR A 178 -9.48 11.47 14.59
C TYR A 178 -9.41 10.58 15.85
N THR A 179 -9.40 9.25 15.72
CA THR A 179 -9.22 8.34 16.87
C THR A 179 -7.80 8.34 17.48
N THR A 180 -6.88 9.17 16.97
CA THR A 180 -5.57 9.36 17.61
C THR A 180 -5.58 10.37 18.76
N LYS A 181 -6.69 11.07 19.05
CA LYS A 181 -6.77 11.98 20.22
C LYS A 181 -7.08 11.29 21.55
N SER A 182 -7.38 9.99 21.58
CA SER A 182 -7.65 9.27 22.84
C SER A 182 -6.45 8.55 23.45
N ASP A 183 -5.29 8.49 22.79
CA ASP A 183 -4.12 7.75 23.30
C ASP A 183 -3.14 8.60 24.13
N GLU A 184 -3.41 9.88 24.35
CA GLU A 184 -2.65 10.71 25.32
C GLU A 184 -2.89 10.32 26.80
N LYS A 185 -3.68 9.27 27.08
CA LYS A 185 -3.94 8.78 28.45
C LYS A 185 -3.13 7.55 28.87
N PHE A 186 -2.24 7.02 28.04
CA PHE A 186 -1.37 5.91 28.43
C PHE A 186 0.12 6.24 28.26
N ILE A 187 0.54 7.33 28.92
CA ILE A 187 1.91 7.47 29.41
C ILE A 187 1.80 8.01 30.85
N GLU A 188 1.71 7.08 31.80
CA GLU A 188 2.15 7.27 33.20
C GLU A 188 3.31 6.30 33.46
#